data_AF-N6ZBY1-F1
#
_entry.id   AF-N6ZBY1-F1
#
_cell.length_a   1.000
_cell.length_b   1.000
_cell.length_c   1.000
_cell.angle_alpha   90.00
_cell.angle_beta   90.00
_cell.angle_gamma   90.00
#
_symmetry.space_group_name_H-M   'P 1'
#
loop_
_entity.id
_entity.type
_entity.pdbx_description
1 polymer ?
#
loop_
_entity_poly.entity_id
_entity_poly.type
_entity_poly.pdbx_seq_one_letter_code
_entity_poly.pdbx_strand_id
1 'polypeptide(L)'
;MSPRQMLWILALLLLLLAGWQFLRALWLGRASAPQSGPASAAMADEAGGEGDDGDGFDYAPQPRPAVSAPLAPEPAAPAADVFRAELEVSHLRRELEAQQALIALQRTEIEALRAEAAGLRQQLEEAMLAQPSTSPEYSEALRFAEQGYTAEEIAARCGITVAEAGLVLSLARTGGTRP
;
A
#
# COMPACT_ATOMS: atom_id res chain seq x y z
N MET A 1 3.61 -6.66 31.77
CA MET A 1 4.80 -6.12 31.08
C MET A 1 5.12 -4.77 31.71
N SER A 2 6.39 -4.51 32.03
CA SER A 2 6.74 -3.24 32.68
C SER A 2 6.61 -2.07 31.69
N PRO A 3 6.21 -0.86 32.13
CA PRO A 3 5.99 0.29 31.23
C PRO A 3 7.26 0.67 30.47
N ARG A 4 8.42 0.43 31.06
CA ARG A 4 9.73 0.57 30.43
C ARG A 4 9.94 -0.43 29.30
N GLN A 5 9.55 -1.71 29.48
CA GLN A 5 9.58 -2.69 28.39
C GLN A 5 8.66 -2.29 27.25
N MET A 6 7.50 -1.69 27.55
CA MET A 6 6.55 -1.26 26.54
C MET A 6 7.10 -0.10 25.68
N LEU A 7 7.79 0.86 26.31
CA LEU A 7 8.50 1.94 25.60
C LEU A 7 9.68 1.40 24.76
N TRP A 8 10.44 0.44 25.29
CA TRP A 8 11.53 -0.19 24.53
C TRP A 8 11.02 -1.00 23.34
N ILE A 9 9.92 -1.73 23.50
CA ILE A 9 9.28 -2.46 22.41
C ILE A 9 8.75 -1.49 21.35
N LEU A 10 8.11 -0.39 21.75
CA LEU A 10 7.60 0.61 20.82
C LEU A 10 8.73 1.35 20.09
N ALA A 11 9.80 1.71 20.79
CA ALA A 11 10.99 2.31 20.18
C ALA A 11 11.65 1.33 19.19
N LEU A 12 11.81 0.06 19.58
CA LEU A 12 12.39 -0.98 18.73
C LEU A 12 11.51 -1.26 17.50
N LEU A 13 10.18 -1.26 17.66
CA LEU A 13 9.22 -1.39 16.57
C LEU A 13 9.33 -0.22 15.58
N LEU A 14 9.41 1.03 16.07
CA LEU A 14 9.59 2.21 15.24
C LEU A 14 10.92 2.18 14.48
N LEU A 15 11.99 1.72 15.14
CA LEU A 15 13.32 1.61 14.53
C LEU A 15 13.35 0.52 13.44
N LEU A 16 12.68 -0.61 13.68
CA LEU A 16 12.47 -1.66 12.69
C LEU A 16 11.64 -1.17 11.50
N LEU A 17 10.57 -0.43 11.73
CA LEU A 17 9.75 0.18 10.68
C LEU A 17 10.54 1.20 9.85
N ALA A 18 11.30 2.08 10.51
CA ALA A 18 12.14 3.08 9.83
C ALA A 18 13.24 2.42 9.00
N GLY A 19 13.93 1.41 9.57
CA GLY A 19 14.93 0.63 8.86
C GLY A 19 14.34 -0.14 7.67
N TRP A 20 13.17 -0.77 7.85
CA TRP A 20 12.48 -1.48 6.77
C TRP A 20 12.00 -0.55 5.67
N GLN A 21 11.48 0.64 6.00
CA GLN A 21 11.10 1.65 5.01
C GLN A 21 12.31 2.18 4.24
N PHE A 22 13.44 2.40 4.91
CA PHE A 22 14.68 2.83 4.27
C PHE A 22 15.27 1.75 3.36
N LEU A 23 15.29 0.49 3.82
CA LEU A 23 15.66 -0.65 2.99
C LEU A 23 14.70 -0.80 1.82
N ARG A 24 13.39 -0.66 2.03
CA ARG A 24 12.39 -0.72 0.97
C ARG A 24 12.59 0.38 -0.06
N ALA A 25 12.89 1.62 0.35
CA ALA A 25 13.19 2.72 -0.56
C ALA A 25 14.46 2.44 -1.39
N LEU A 26 15.50 1.89 -0.76
CA LEU A 26 16.73 1.46 -1.45
C LEU A 26 16.48 0.24 -2.36
N TRP A 27 15.61 -0.68 -1.97
CA TRP A 27 15.25 -1.86 -2.75
C TRP A 27 14.33 -1.53 -3.93
N LEU A 28 13.41 -0.57 -3.81
CA LEU A 28 12.63 -0.07 -4.95
C LEU A 28 13.49 0.78 -5.90
N GLY A 29 14.42 1.58 -5.36
CA GLY A 29 15.40 2.30 -6.18
C GLY A 29 16.37 1.36 -6.91
N ARG A 30 16.66 0.19 -6.32
CA ARG A 30 17.53 -0.84 -6.91
C ARG A 30 16.78 -1.88 -7.75
N ALA A 31 15.47 -2.04 -7.57
CA ALA A 31 14.61 -2.88 -8.42
C ALA A 31 14.27 -2.20 -9.76
N SER A 32 14.40 -0.88 -9.86
CA SER A 32 14.35 -0.17 -11.15
C SER A 32 15.59 -0.35 -12.03
N ALA A 33 16.54 -1.20 -11.63
CA ALA A 33 17.57 -1.73 -12.51
C ALA A 33 17.90 -3.16 -12.05
N PRO A 34 17.35 -4.22 -12.69
CA PRO A 34 17.93 -4.67 -13.97
C PRO A 34 17.00 -5.51 -14.88
N GLN A 35 17.12 -5.36 -16.21
CA GLN A 35 17.53 -6.47 -17.10
C GLN A 35 17.44 -6.11 -18.58
N SER A 36 18.62 -6.02 -19.17
CA SER A 36 18.92 -6.38 -20.54
C SER A 36 18.36 -7.78 -20.87
N GLY A 37 17.64 -7.87 -22.00
CA GLY A 37 17.41 -9.09 -22.79
C GLY A 37 16.29 -10.02 -22.32
N PRO A 38 15.46 -10.48 -23.27
CA PRO A 38 15.53 -11.89 -23.58
C PRO A 38 15.81 -12.13 -25.07
N ALA A 39 16.98 -12.70 -25.35
CA ALA A 39 17.10 -13.68 -26.41
C ALA A 39 17.02 -15.05 -25.73
N SER A 40 15.94 -15.80 -25.95
CA SER A 40 15.96 -17.28 -26.00
C SER A 40 14.57 -17.85 -26.29
N ALA A 41 14.44 -18.36 -27.52
CA ALA A 41 13.91 -19.68 -27.87
C ALA A 41 12.40 -19.98 -27.72
N ALA A 42 11.76 -20.19 -28.88
CA ALA A 42 11.06 -21.43 -29.30
C ALA A 42 10.51 -21.16 -30.73
N MET A 43 11.12 -21.60 -31.82
CA MET A 43 10.99 -22.91 -32.49
C MET A 43 9.58 -23.53 -32.50
N ALA A 44 9.25 -24.10 -33.68
CA ALA A 44 8.06 -24.89 -34.08
C ALA A 44 6.93 -24.04 -34.69
N ASP A 45 6.29 -24.35 -35.82
CA ASP A 45 6.37 -25.42 -36.83
C ASP A 45 5.39 -25.06 -37.98
N GLU A 46 5.43 -25.82 -39.08
CA GLU A 46 4.53 -25.85 -40.26
C GLU A 46 4.72 -24.77 -41.34
N ALA A 47 5.17 -25.06 -42.56
CA ALA A 47 4.72 -26.01 -43.60
C ALA A 47 3.45 -25.56 -44.35
N GLY A 48 3.58 -25.45 -45.68
CA GLY A 48 2.51 -25.18 -46.66
C GLY A 48 2.27 -23.68 -46.86
N GLY A 49 2.15 -23.13 -48.06
CA GLY A 49 2.01 -23.66 -49.40
C GLY A 49 1.81 -22.44 -50.31
N GLU A 50 2.22 -22.61 -51.57
CA GLU A 50 1.89 -21.84 -52.76
C GLU A 50 1.03 -20.57 -52.63
N GLY A 51 1.62 -19.47 -53.11
CA GLY A 51 1.02 -18.68 -54.18
C GLY A 51 -0.01 -17.60 -53.81
N ASP A 52 0.06 -16.54 -54.60
CA ASP A 52 -1.03 -15.61 -54.93
C ASP A 52 -1.16 -14.34 -54.08
N ASP A 53 -0.51 -13.30 -54.61
CA ASP A 53 -1.04 -11.97 -54.85
C ASP A 53 -1.74 -11.26 -53.68
N GLY A 54 -0.91 -10.67 -52.81
CA GLY A 54 -1.31 -9.62 -51.87
C GLY A 54 -0.46 -8.38 -52.07
N ASP A 55 -1.10 -7.30 -52.51
CA ASP A 55 -0.56 -5.94 -52.66
C ASP A 55 0.11 -5.47 -51.36
N GLY A 56 1.43 -5.71 -51.26
CA GLY A 56 2.25 -5.39 -50.11
C GLY A 56 2.64 -3.92 -50.13
N PHE A 57 1.82 -3.07 -49.53
CA PHE A 57 2.24 -1.70 -49.21
C PHE A 57 3.36 -1.74 -48.15
N ASP A 58 4.60 -1.72 -48.63
CA ASP A 58 5.81 -1.64 -47.83
C ASP A 58 5.98 -0.24 -47.24
N TYR A 59 5.46 -0.04 -46.02
CA TYR A 59 5.53 1.23 -45.29
C TYR A 59 6.86 1.42 -44.55
N ALA A 60 7.78 0.45 -44.59
CA ALA A 60 9.08 0.57 -43.95
C ALA A 60 10.06 1.32 -44.88
N PRO A 61 10.62 2.48 -44.49
CA PRO A 61 11.63 3.14 -45.30
C PRO A 61 12.88 2.26 -45.38
N GLN A 62 13.09 1.59 -46.52
CA GLN A 62 14.26 0.75 -46.72
C GLN A 62 15.52 1.64 -46.90
N PRO A 63 16.61 1.37 -46.17
CA PRO A 63 17.84 2.14 -46.29
C PRO A 63 18.45 1.94 -47.69
N ARG A 64 18.55 3.03 -48.44
CA ARG A 64 19.15 3.06 -49.78
C ARG A 64 20.62 2.59 -49.69
N PRO A 65 21.09 1.66 -50.56
CA PRO A 65 22.48 1.24 -50.55
C PRO A 65 23.37 2.47 -50.76
N ALA A 66 24.28 2.70 -49.80
CA ALA A 66 25.16 3.85 -49.77
C ALA A 66 26.12 3.80 -50.95
N VAL A 67 25.90 4.66 -51.94
CA VAL A 67 26.91 4.97 -52.96
C VAL A 67 28.08 5.60 -52.21
N SER A 68 29.26 4.97 -52.31
CA SER A 68 30.49 5.44 -51.69
C SER A 68 30.90 6.79 -52.28
N ALA A 69 30.48 7.87 -51.64
CA ALA A 69 30.98 9.22 -51.89
C ALA A 69 32.38 9.37 -51.26
N PRO A 70 33.29 10.16 -51.87
CA PRO A 70 34.66 10.27 -51.40
C PRO A 70 34.72 10.92 -50.01
N LEU A 71 35.61 10.37 -49.19
CA LEU A 71 35.90 10.76 -47.82
C LEU A 71 36.28 12.25 -47.72
N ALA A 72 35.39 13.06 -47.15
CA ALA A 72 35.70 14.38 -46.60
C ALA A 72 35.46 14.32 -45.08
N PRO A 73 36.44 14.71 -44.23
CA PRO A 73 36.24 14.76 -42.79
C PRO A 73 35.77 16.17 -42.37
N GLU A 74 34.50 16.34 -41.99
CA GLU A 74 34.04 17.53 -41.26
C GLU A 74 32.82 17.21 -40.34
N PRO A 75 32.61 18.00 -39.26
CA PRO A 75 32.10 17.51 -37.98
C PRO A 75 30.57 17.49 -37.90
N ALA A 76 29.95 16.35 -38.18
CA ALA A 76 28.50 16.15 -37.99
C ALA A 76 28.08 15.84 -36.52
N ALA A 77 29.03 15.80 -35.58
CA ALA A 77 28.79 15.43 -34.19
C ALA A 77 27.82 16.34 -33.40
N PRO A 78 27.89 17.70 -33.46
CA PRO A 78 27.14 18.54 -32.54
C PRO A 78 25.62 18.53 -32.79
N ALA A 79 25.17 18.34 -34.03
CA ALA A 79 23.74 18.30 -34.35
C ALA A 79 23.05 17.01 -33.86
N ALA A 80 23.77 15.88 -33.88
CA ALA A 80 23.26 14.61 -33.37
C ALA A 80 23.06 14.63 -31.86
N ASP A 81 23.95 15.31 -31.13
CA ASP A 81 23.88 15.43 -29.67
C ASP A 81 22.73 16.36 -29.22
N VAL A 82 22.45 17.43 -29.96
CA VAL A 82 21.30 18.31 -29.69
C VAL A 82 19.97 17.56 -29.88
N PHE A 83 19.84 16.80 -30.97
CA PHE A 83 18.63 16.01 -31.22
C PHE A 83 18.41 14.92 -30.14
N ARG A 84 19.48 14.27 -29.68
CA ARG A 84 19.40 13.31 -28.56
C ARG A 84 18.94 14.00 -27.28
N ALA A 85 19.51 15.15 -26.95
CA ALA A 85 19.11 15.92 -25.78
C ALA A 85 17.64 16.35 -25.84
N GLU A 86 17.14 16.77 -27.01
CA GLU A 86 15.72 17.11 -27.20
C GLU A 86 14.80 15.91 -27.01
N LEU A 87 15.19 14.73 -27.52
CA LEU A 87 14.46 13.48 -27.30
C LEU A 87 14.44 13.10 -25.83
N GLU A 88 15.57 13.17 -25.14
CA GLU A 88 15.67 12.90 -23.70
C GLU A 88 14.78 13.85 -22.89
N VAL A 89 14.79 15.15 -23.21
CA VAL A 89 13.88 16.13 -22.57
C VAL A 89 12.41 15.78 -22.83
N SER A 90 12.06 15.39 -24.07
CA SER A 90 10.70 15.00 -24.39
C SER A 90 10.26 13.74 -23.65
N HIS A 91 11.16 12.78 -23.48
CA HIS A 91 10.94 11.54 -22.76
C HIS A 91 10.73 11.81 -21.27
N LEU A 92 11.65 12.54 -20.65
CA LEU A 92 11.58 12.93 -19.24
C LEU A 92 10.29 13.70 -18.92
N ARG A 93 9.84 14.58 -19.82
CA ARG A 93 8.56 15.29 -19.66
C ARG A 93 7.37 14.34 -19.65
N ARG A 94 7.33 13.36 -20.55
CA ARG A 94 6.26 12.34 -20.58
C ARG A 94 6.28 11.48 -19.32
N GLU A 95 7.45 11.09 -18.84
CA GLU A 95 7.58 10.33 -17.59
C GLU A 95 7.09 11.15 -16.39
N LEU A 96 7.43 12.45 -16.33
CA LEU A 96 6.98 13.36 -15.29
C LEU A 96 5.44 13.49 -15.31
N GLU A 97 4.85 13.69 -16.50
CA GLU A 97 3.40 13.75 -16.67
C GLU A 97 2.72 12.44 -16.22
N ALA A 98 3.28 11.29 -16.59
CA ALA A 98 2.77 9.99 -16.17
C ALA A 98 2.84 9.81 -14.64
N GLN A 99 3.94 10.21 -14.01
CA GLN A 99 4.08 10.19 -12.55
C GLN A 99 3.09 11.11 -11.85
N GLN A 100 2.88 12.32 -12.38
CA GLN A 100 1.89 13.26 -11.85
C GLN A 100 0.47 12.69 -11.93
N ALA A 101 0.13 12.02 -13.03
CA ALA A 101 -1.17 11.36 -13.18
C ALA A 101 -1.36 10.24 -12.14
N LEU A 102 -0.33 9.42 -11.89
CA LEU A 102 -0.37 8.38 -10.86
C LEU A 102 -0.54 8.96 -9.46
N ILE A 103 0.16 10.06 -9.14
CA ILE A 103 0.02 10.74 -7.85
C ILE A 103 -1.39 11.31 -7.68
N ALA A 104 -1.98 11.88 -8.75
CA ALA A 104 -3.34 12.38 -8.71
C ALA A 104 -4.34 11.25 -8.40
N LEU A 105 -4.22 10.11 -9.09
CA LEU A 105 -5.05 8.92 -8.84
C LEU A 105 -4.90 8.38 -7.42
N GLN A 106 -3.67 8.31 -6.91
CA GLN A 106 -3.43 7.87 -5.54
C GLN A 106 -4.05 8.81 -4.51
N ARG A 107 -4.03 10.13 -4.75
CA ARG A 107 -4.68 11.11 -3.87
C ARG A 107 -6.19 10.92 -3.83
N THR A 108 -6.83 10.73 -4.99
CA THR A 108 -8.27 10.48 -5.05
C THR A 108 -8.66 9.18 -4.34
N GLU A 109 -7.85 8.13 -4.50
CA GLU A 109 -8.07 6.85 -3.82
C GLU A 109 -7.95 6.99 -2.29
N ILE A 110 -6.92 7.72 -1.82
CA ILE A 110 -6.73 7.99 -0.40
C ILE A 110 -7.90 8.80 0.17
N GLU A 111 -8.40 9.79 -0.58
CA GLU A 111 -9.56 10.58 -0.17
C GLU A 111 -10.83 9.72 -0.06
N ALA A 112 -11.07 8.83 -1.03
CA ALA A 112 -12.18 7.88 -0.99
C ALA A 112 -12.08 6.95 0.23
N LEU A 113 -10.93 6.31 0.45
CA LEU A 113 -10.70 5.44 1.61
C LEU A 113 -10.84 6.17 2.94
N ARG A 114 -10.43 7.45 3.01
CA ARG A 114 -10.63 8.28 4.21
C ARG A 114 -12.11 8.57 4.44
N ALA A 115 -12.87 8.84 3.39
CA ALA A 115 -14.31 9.06 3.50
C ALA A 115 -15.04 7.79 3.96
N GLU A 116 -14.69 6.63 3.41
CA GLU A 116 -15.22 5.32 3.84
C GLU A 116 -14.88 5.04 5.31
N ALA A 117 -13.62 5.24 5.70
CA ALA A 117 -13.20 5.05 7.08
C ALA A 117 -13.89 6.02 8.05
N ALA A 118 -14.18 7.26 7.62
CA ALA A 118 -14.97 8.20 8.41
C ALA A 118 -16.43 7.73 8.55
N GLY A 119 -17.04 7.25 7.46
CA GLY A 119 -18.39 6.69 7.47
C GLY A 119 -18.52 5.46 8.38
N LEU A 120 -17.55 4.55 8.34
CA LEU A 120 -17.51 3.39 9.24
C LEU A 120 -17.35 3.79 10.70
N ARG A 121 -16.51 4.79 11.01
CA ARG A 121 -16.38 5.31 12.38
C ARG A 121 -17.70 5.89 12.87
N GLN A 122 -18.38 6.67 12.04
CA GLN A 122 -19.68 7.23 12.40
C GLN A 122 -20.72 6.12 12.62
N GLN A 123 -20.78 5.10 11.77
CA GLN A 123 -21.66 3.96 11.98
C GLN A 123 -21.37 3.21 13.29
N LEU A 124 -20.10 3.07 13.67
CA LEU A 124 -19.73 2.49 14.96
C LEU A 124 -20.14 3.38 16.14
N GLU A 125 -19.95 4.70 16.04
CA GLU A 125 -20.39 5.65 17.07
C GLU A 125 -21.92 5.61 17.22
N GLU A 126 -22.66 5.62 16.11
CA GLU A 126 -24.11 5.47 16.10
C GLU A 126 -24.54 4.12 16.68
N ALA A 127 -23.86 3.02 16.34
CA ALA A 127 -24.13 1.71 16.90
C ALA A 127 -23.81 1.62 18.40
N MET A 128 -22.78 2.32 18.87
CA MET A 128 -22.44 2.39 20.30
C MET A 128 -23.43 3.26 21.08
N LEU A 129 -23.96 4.33 20.48
CA LEU A 129 -25.01 5.17 21.07
C LEU A 129 -26.38 4.47 21.05
N ALA A 130 -26.66 3.68 20.00
CA ALA A 130 -27.88 2.90 19.86
C ALA A 130 -27.84 1.59 20.66
N GLN A 131 -26.66 1.06 20.97
CA GLN A 131 -26.51 0.06 22.02
C GLN A 131 -26.87 0.74 23.34
N PRO A 132 -27.95 0.32 24.03
CA PRO A 132 -28.15 0.77 25.40
C PRO A 132 -26.86 0.42 26.14
N SER A 133 -26.23 1.43 26.77
CA SER A 133 -25.11 1.18 27.69
C SER A 133 -25.51 -0.03 28.51
N THR A 134 -24.72 -1.11 28.41
CA THR A 134 -24.86 -2.39 29.13
C THR A 134 -25.87 -2.26 30.25
N SER A 135 -27.00 -3.01 30.18
CA SER A 135 -28.21 -2.79 30.98
C SER A 135 -27.91 -2.18 32.36
N PRO A 136 -28.73 -1.22 32.86
CA PRO A 136 -28.43 -0.50 34.10
C PRO A 136 -27.98 -1.42 35.26
N GLU A 137 -28.48 -2.65 35.32
CA GLU A 137 -28.05 -3.70 36.25
C GLU A 137 -26.54 -4.01 36.19
N TYR A 138 -25.96 -4.11 35.00
CA TYR A 138 -24.53 -4.38 34.78
C TYR A 138 -23.65 -3.19 35.16
N SER A 139 -24.13 -1.97 34.92
CA SER A 139 -23.45 -0.74 35.34
C SER A 139 -23.40 -0.61 36.86
N GLU A 140 -24.47 -1.03 37.54
CA GLU A 140 -24.54 -1.06 39.00
C GLU A 140 -23.66 -2.18 39.58
N ALA A 141 -23.66 -3.36 38.96
CA ALA A 141 -22.79 -4.49 39.31
C ALA A 141 -21.31 -4.12 39.22
N LEU A 142 -20.89 -3.39 38.17
CA LEU A 142 -19.52 -2.89 38.03
C LEU A 142 -19.13 -1.96 39.18
N ARG A 143 -20.03 -1.05 39.57
CA ARG A 143 -19.79 -0.13 40.69
C ARG A 143 -19.67 -0.87 42.03
N PHE A 144 -20.44 -1.94 42.25
CA PHE A 144 -20.27 -2.79 43.43
C PHE A 144 -18.96 -3.60 43.38
N ALA A 145 -18.55 -4.08 42.22
CA ALA A 145 -17.26 -4.76 42.07
C ALA A 145 -16.08 -3.81 42.38
N GLU A 146 -16.15 -2.54 41.98
CA GLU A 146 -15.16 -1.51 42.36
C GLU A 146 -15.16 -1.19 43.86
N GLN A 147 -16.31 -1.29 44.53
CA GLN A 147 -16.46 -1.11 45.97
C GLN A 147 -16.01 -2.35 46.78
N GLY A 148 -15.61 -3.44 46.12
CA GLY A 148 -15.06 -4.64 46.76
C GLY A 148 -16.11 -5.66 47.21
N TYR A 149 -17.34 -5.61 46.69
CA TYR A 149 -18.35 -6.63 46.97
C TYR A 149 -17.99 -7.98 46.35
N THR A 150 -18.46 -9.06 46.98
CA THR A 150 -18.28 -10.44 46.49
C THR A 150 -19.24 -10.75 45.34
N ALA A 151 -18.93 -11.78 44.54
CA ALA A 151 -19.76 -12.16 43.40
C ALA A 151 -21.18 -12.57 43.81
N GLU A 152 -21.32 -13.21 44.98
CA GLU A 152 -22.59 -13.63 45.56
C GLU A 152 -23.45 -12.42 45.97
N GLU A 153 -22.83 -11.40 46.60
CA GLU A 153 -23.52 -10.18 47.02
C GLU A 153 -23.98 -9.34 45.82
N ILE A 154 -23.16 -9.26 44.77
CA ILE A 154 -23.49 -8.55 43.53
C ILE A 154 -24.65 -9.25 42.81
N ALA A 155 -24.58 -10.58 42.68
CA ALA A 155 -25.63 -11.38 42.05
C ALA A 155 -26.99 -11.19 42.73
N ALA A 156 -27.02 -11.25 44.07
CA ALA A 156 -28.24 -11.09 44.84
C ALA A 156 -28.85 -9.68 44.72
N ARG A 157 -28.01 -8.65 44.56
CA ARG A 157 -28.42 -7.24 44.61
C ARG A 157 -28.78 -6.67 43.24
N CYS A 158 -28.10 -7.13 42.18
CA CYS A 158 -28.35 -6.72 40.80
C CYS A 158 -29.27 -7.68 40.04
N GLY A 159 -29.68 -8.80 40.64
CA GLY A 159 -30.57 -9.78 40.01
C GLY A 159 -29.93 -10.57 38.87
N ILE A 160 -28.60 -10.65 38.84
CA ILE A 160 -27.82 -11.36 37.82
C ILE A 160 -27.32 -12.71 38.36
N THR A 161 -26.84 -13.58 37.49
CA THR A 161 -26.28 -14.88 37.91
C THR A 161 -24.94 -14.71 38.63
N VAL A 162 -24.59 -15.66 39.52
CA VAL A 162 -23.26 -15.66 40.19
C VAL A 162 -22.12 -15.74 39.19
N ALA A 163 -22.32 -16.45 38.07
CA ALA A 163 -21.34 -16.54 36.98
C ALA A 163 -21.12 -15.18 36.29
N GLU A 164 -22.20 -14.43 36.01
CA GLU A 164 -22.11 -13.07 35.45
C GLU A 164 -21.45 -12.11 36.45
N ALA A 165 -21.80 -12.17 37.73
CA ALA A 165 -21.15 -11.37 38.77
C ALA A 165 -19.64 -11.68 38.90
N GLY A 166 -19.25 -12.95 38.75
CA GLY A 166 -17.85 -13.36 38.69
C GLY A 166 -17.10 -12.77 37.49
N LEU A 167 -17.76 -12.70 36.33
CA LEU A 167 -17.20 -12.04 35.14
C LEU A 167 -17.01 -10.53 35.38
N VAL A 168 -18.01 -9.85 35.93
CA VAL A 168 -17.94 -8.42 36.31
C VAL A 168 -16.75 -8.15 37.24
N LEU A 169 -16.54 -8.99 38.25
CA LEU A 169 -15.42 -8.87 39.18
C LEU A 169 -14.05 -9.03 38.49
N SER A 170 -13.94 -9.97 37.54
CA SER A 170 -12.73 -10.16 36.74
C SER A 170 -12.45 -8.97 35.81
N LEU A 171 -13.51 -8.38 35.24
CA LEU A 171 -13.45 -7.22 34.38
C LEU A 171 -13.02 -5.97 35.17
N ALA A 172 -13.63 -5.72 36.34
CA ALA A 172 -13.30 -4.61 37.21
C ALA A 172 -11.82 -4.66 37.67
N ARG A 173 -11.32 -5.87 38.00
CA ARG A 173 -9.91 -6.07 38.35
C ARG A 173 -8.96 -5.75 37.20
N THR A 174 -9.34 -6.10 35.97
CA THR A 174 -8.53 -5.89 34.76
C THR A 174 -8.60 -4.43 34.27
N GLY A 175 -9.78 -3.80 34.39
CA GLY A 175 -10.03 -2.41 34.01
C GLY A 175 -9.41 -1.38 34.96
N GLY A 176 -9.35 -1.68 36.27
CA GLY A 176 -8.65 -0.87 37.27
C GLY A 176 -7.11 -0.94 37.16
N THR A 177 -6.58 -1.96 36.47
CA THR A 177 -5.15 -2.09 36.12
C THR A 177 -4.83 -1.49 34.75
N ARG A 178 -5.35 -0.29 34.44
CA ARG A 178 -4.84 0.53 33.33
C ARG A 178 -3.70 1.42 33.87
N PRO A 179 -2.45 1.27 33.40
CA PRO A 179 -1.36 2.21 33.71
C PRO A 179 -1.55 3.56 33.00
#